data_AF-A0A3A9SMT0-F1
#
_entry.id   AF-A0A3A9SMT0-F1
#
_cell.length_a   1.000
_cell.length_b   1.000
_cell.length_c   1.000
_cell.angle_alpha   90.00
_cell.angle_beta   90.00
_cell.angle_gamma   90.00
#
_symmetry.space_group_name_H-M   'P 1'
#
loop_
_entity.id
_entity.type
_entity.pdbx_description
1 polymer ?
#
loop_
_entity_poly.entity_id
_entity_poly.type
_entity_poly.pdbx_seq_one_letter_code
_entity_poly.pdbx_strand_id
1 'polypeptide(L)' 'MDKKQKLLDLIDRAGKGSIEAAEQIAEGYFKGSFGEKNHEKARKWASYAAKHGSETAENILASLD' A
#
# COMPACT_ATOMS: atom_id res chain seq x y z
N MET A 1 -2.29 -3.52 19.04
CA MET A 1 -2.03 -2.43 18.07
C MET A 1 -3.10 -2.47 17.01
N ASP A 2 -3.99 -1.50 17.04
CA ASP A 2 -5.14 -1.38 16.14
C ASP A 2 -4.66 -1.28 14.69
N LYS A 3 -5.15 -2.19 13.83
CA LYS A 3 -4.84 -2.21 12.39
C LYS A 3 -5.11 -0.84 11.73
N LYS A 4 -6.11 -0.11 12.23
CA LYS A 4 -6.42 1.27 11.85
C LYS A 4 -5.30 2.25 12.21
N GLN A 5 -4.69 2.13 13.39
CA GLN A 5 -3.58 2.98 13.81
C GLN A 5 -2.35 2.78 12.92
N LYS A 6 -2.05 1.52 12.58
CA LYS A 6 -0.95 1.19 11.65
C LYS A 6 -1.21 1.78 10.26
N LEU A 7 -2.44 1.66 9.75
CA LEU A 7 -2.82 2.25 8.47
C LEU A 7 -2.66 3.78 8.48
N LEU A 8 -3.10 4.45 9.55
CA LEU A 8 -2.97 5.90 9.72
C LEU A 8 -1.49 6.35 9.72
N ASP A 9 -0.63 5.66 10.46
CA ASP A 9 0.83 5.92 10.47
C ASP A 9 1.43 5.78 9.07
N LEU A 10 1.09 4.70 8.37
CA LEU A 10 1.61 4.49 7.02
C LEU A 10 1.12 5.57 6.05
N ILE A 11 -0.14 6.01 6.14
CA ILE A 11 -0.68 7.07 5.27
C ILE A 11 0.06 8.39 5.51
N ASP A 12 0.31 8.75 6.77
CA ASP A 12 1.09 9.95 7.11
C ASP A 12 2.51 9.88 6.52
N ARG A 13 3.18 8.73 6.69
CA ARG A 13 4.53 8.51 6.14
C ARG A 13 4.55 8.51 4.62
N ALA A 14 3.57 7.88 3.98
CA ALA A 14 3.42 7.88 2.52
C ALA A 14 3.17 9.29 1.99
N GLY A 15 2.36 10.09 2.69
CA GLY A 15 2.14 11.51 2.38
C GLY A 15 3.40 12.37 2.54
N LYS A 16 4.34 11.97 3.40
CA LYS A 16 5.67 12.59 3.54
C LYS A 16 6.69 12.07 2.50
N GLY A 17 6.28 11.21 1.58
CA GLY A 17 7.12 10.66 0.52
C GLY A 17 7.78 9.32 0.84
N SER A 18 7.39 8.61 1.91
CA SER A 18 7.89 7.26 2.17
C SER A 18 7.31 6.26 1.17
N ILE A 19 8.16 5.78 0.26
CA ILE A 19 7.82 4.72 -0.70
C ILE A 19 7.45 3.42 0.02
N GLU A 20 8.25 3.02 1.01
CA GLU A 20 8.02 1.82 1.81
C GLU A 20 6.67 1.85 2.54
N ALA A 21 6.22 3.04 2.95
CA ALA A 21 4.93 3.18 3.60
C ALA A 21 3.78 2.98 2.60
N ALA A 22 3.88 3.58 1.41
CA ALA A 22 2.92 3.37 0.33
C ALA A 22 2.86 1.90 -0.11
N GLU A 23 4.02 1.24 -0.20
CA GLU A 23 4.12 -0.21 -0.46
C GLU A 23 3.38 -1.03 0.59
N GLN A 24 3.63 -0.77 1.88
CA GLN A 24 2.94 -1.47 2.98
C GLN A 24 1.43 -1.22 3.00
N ILE A 25 0.97 -0.02 2.61
CA ILE A 25 -0.46 0.25 2.47
C ILE A 25 -1.04 -0.59 1.33
N ALA A 26 -0.36 -0.62 0.18
CA ALA A 26 -0.77 -1.39 -0.97
C ALA A 26 -0.87 -2.88 -0.64
N GLU A 27 0.17 -3.42 -0.01
CA GLU A 27 0.23 -4.80 0.42
C GLU A 27 -0.87 -5.11 1.44
N GLY A 28 -1.07 -4.23 2.42
CA GLY A 28 -2.10 -4.41 3.44
C GLY A 28 -3.52 -4.38 2.87
N TYR A 29 -3.79 -3.56 1.86
CA TYR A 29 -5.07 -3.60 1.14
C TYR A 29 -5.19 -4.80 0.20
N PHE A 30 -4.11 -5.27 -0.40
CA PHE A 30 -4.09 -6.47 -1.25
C PHE A 30 -4.35 -7.75 -0.43
N LYS A 31 -3.69 -7.87 0.73
CA LYS A 31 -3.82 -9.01 1.64
C LYS A 31 -5.06 -8.92 2.55
N GLY A 32 -5.66 -7.74 2.71
CA GLY A 32 -6.78 -7.51 3.63
C GLY A 32 -6.34 -7.33 5.10
N SER A 33 -5.07 -6.97 5.34
CA SER A 33 -4.52 -6.79 6.69
C SER A 33 -5.19 -5.67 7.49
N PHE A 34 -5.84 -4.71 6.81
CA PHE A 34 -6.58 -3.61 7.43
C PHE A 34 -8.07 -3.90 7.65
N GLY A 35 -8.54 -5.11 7.32
CA GLY A 35 -9.94 -5.52 7.45
C GLY A 35 -10.35 -6.35 6.24
N GLU A 36 -10.75 -5.67 5.17
CA GLU A 36 -11.13 -6.31 3.92
C GLU A 36 -10.11 -6.02 2.82
N LYS A 37 -10.00 -6.95 1.88
CA LYS A 37 -9.19 -6.76 0.68
C LYS A 37 -9.82 -5.64 -0.15
N ASN A 38 -9.00 -4.68 -0.55
CA ASN A 38 -9.44 -3.58 -1.39
C ASN A 38 -8.46 -3.38 -2.54
N HIS A 39 -8.76 -4.03 -3.66
CA HIS A 39 -7.91 -4.07 -4.84
C HIS A 39 -7.77 -2.68 -5.48
N GLU A 40 -8.82 -1.86 -5.46
CA GLU A 40 -8.76 -0.46 -5.93
C GLU A 40 -7.76 0.38 -5.12
N LYS A 41 -7.85 0.34 -3.79
CA LYS A 41 -6.92 1.07 -2.92
C LYS A 41 -5.51 0.50 -3.02
N ALA A 42 -5.38 -0.83 -3.06
CA ALA A 42 -4.09 -1.48 -3.26
C ALA A 42 -3.43 -0.99 -4.55
N ARG A 43 -4.16 -0.98 -5.67
CA ARG A 43 -3.67 -0.49 -6.97
C ARG A 43 -3.25 0.98 -6.92
N LYS A 44 -4.01 1.84 -6.23
CA LYS A 44 -3.68 3.27 -6.07
C LYS A 44 -2.34 3.48 -5.37
N TRP A 45 -2.16 2.85 -4.20
CA TRP A 45 -0.93 2.98 -3.42
C TRP A 45 0.25 2.25 -4.06
N ALA A 46 -0.02 1.10 -4.68
CA ALA A 46 0.99 0.36 -5.43
C ALA A 46 1.47 1.15 -6.64
N SER A 47 0.57 1.79 -7.40
CA SER A 47 0.96 2.64 -8.54
C SER A 47 1.84 3.81 -8.11
N TYR A 48 1.56 4.41 -6.95
CA TYR A 48 2.42 5.43 -6.39
C TYR A 48 3.80 4.86 -6.04
N ALA A 49 3.88 3.78 -5.26
CA ALA A 49 5.16 3.20 -4.85
C ALA A 49 5.98 2.67 -6.04
N ALA A 50 5.33 2.02 -7.02
CA ALA A 50 5.93 1.52 -8.26
C ALA A 50 6.55 2.65 -9.09
N LYS A 51 5.85 3.79 -9.24
CA LYS A 51 6.38 4.96 -9.94
C LYS A 51 7.65 5.53 -9.32
N HIS A 52 7.89 5.22 -8.05
CA HIS A 52 9.07 5.65 -7.31
C HIS A 52 10.08 4.51 -7.09
N GLY A 53 9.94 3.38 -7.81
CA GLY A 53 10.91 2.30 -7.83
C GLY A 53 10.69 1.16 -6.81
N SER A 54 9.48 1.02 -6.25
CA SER A 54 9.16 -0.15 -5.43
C SER A 54 8.78 -1.34 -6.31
N GLU A 55 9.68 -2.32 -6.40
CA GLU A 55 9.47 -3.59 -7.09
C GLU A 55 8.33 -4.41 -6.47
N THR A 56 8.18 -4.36 -5.13
CA THR A 56 7.07 -5.02 -4.43
C THR A 56 5.73 -4.45 -4.89
N ALA A 57 5.64 -3.12 -5.03
CA ALA A 57 4.44 -2.47 -5.50
C ALA A 57 4.14 -2.78 -6.97
N GLU A 58 5.16 -2.87 -7.83
CA GLU A 58 5.00 -3.35 -9.21
C GLU A 58 4.45 -4.78 -9.27
N ASN A 59 4.97 -5.68 -8.43
CA ASN A 59 4.46 -7.06 -8.35
C ASN A 59 3.00 -7.11 -7.86
N ILE A 60 2.63 -6.24 -6.91
CA ILE A 60 1.23 -6.12 -6.46
C ILE A 60 0.35 -5.61 -7.60
N LEU A 61 0.79 -4.62 -8.39
CA LEU A 61 0.05 -4.14 -9.56
C LEU A 61 -0.14 -5.24 -10.60
N ALA A 62 0.92 -6.00 -10.90
CA ALA A 62 0.86 -7.11 -11.84
C ALA A 62 -0.08 -8.23 -11.36
N SER A 63 -0.18 -8.46 -10.04
CA SER A 63 -1.11 -9.42 -9.46
C SER A 63 -2.55 -8.90 -9.36
N LEU A 64 -2.76 -7.60 -9.54
CA LEU A 64 -4.05 -6.93 -9.48
C LEU A 64 -4.66 -6.69 -10.87
N ASP A 65 -3.93 -6.96 -11.94
CA ASP A 65 -4.37 -6.85 -13.33
C ASP A 65 -5.17 -8.09 -13.77
#